data_AF-A0A420IZW4-F1
#
_entry.id   AF-A0A420IZW4-F1
#
_cell.length_a   1.000
_cell.length_b   1.000
_cell.length_c   1.000
_cell.angle_alpha   90.00
_cell.angle_beta   90.00
_cell.angle_gamma   90.00
#
_symmetry.space_group_name_H-M   'P 1'
#
loop_
_entity.id
_entity.type
_entity.pdbx_description
1 polymer ?
#
loop_
_entity_poly.entity_id
_entity_poly.type
_entity_poly.pdbx_seq_one_letter_code
_entity_poly.pdbx_strand_id
1 'polypeptide(L)'
;MLCFLALSVILCTTLLQVVPVVTTEPASNNEFGFNCEKDFISDAEITNALIISKMGHPQYPSPDPYNGYHYLGDGLLMYPVVTHSQTEKIKSQVEEYFVVYQNPARVIGVFAITQYNEYVTCSRNAYSSYTPPALDPTRSPLHTNVAITGFQCGLYVIENDLILPKLEIATRLRKLKSDRYAGYAPFPETIPGLEGTNLMWPVAGTDDPNSREESPELKAVHLITDEFGSFVQLSLRLANKKYAKCAVKTMPNTLIPTSRTTNRERLQKGFLCDVFFDDDYLSKCAKIAKEPKPRTATYPKNANLGDKIGDVLLWPIFATKKIDTPAYTSRYFLVMNKNYNTLRVLKFTRNHGYRNCLRLEIKMDQEPENSDFRCGNQIVPNEDLRRMAEIACRQARYHGKNPKIYKGPSFDILGPYLLSQTATKRKRGDSTAYQAVLTHDCILAGAVFSTDKGLKKCPRVDGSTPGSYSEYQITALPRDFMHVRAIYEKVSKP
;
A
#
# COMPACT_ATOMS: atom_id res chain seq x y z
N MET A 1 19.62 -76.03 46.50
CA MET A 1 18.48 -76.51 45.68
C MET A 1 17.57 -75.32 45.45
N LEU A 2 17.79 -74.60 44.35
CA LEU A 2 17.05 -74.68 43.09
C LEU A 2 15.81 -73.77 43.08
N CYS A 3 15.95 -72.58 42.51
CA CYS A 3 15.10 -72.09 41.42
C CYS A 3 15.72 -70.80 40.85
N PHE A 4 16.30 -70.93 39.65
CA PHE A 4 16.89 -69.90 38.81
C PHE A 4 15.98 -69.67 37.59
N LEU A 5 16.05 -68.45 37.04
CA LEU A 5 15.82 -68.07 35.64
C LEU A 5 14.37 -67.98 35.12
N ALA A 6 13.94 -66.73 34.84
CA ALA A 6 13.78 -66.24 33.46
C ALA A 6 13.58 -64.71 33.46
N LEU A 7 14.59 -63.95 33.03
CA LEU A 7 14.49 -62.52 32.72
C LEU A 7 15.04 -62.34 31.31
N SER A 8 14.14 -62.28 30.34
CA SER A 8 14.48 -62.03 28.93
C SER A 8 14.41 -60.53 28.65
N VAL A 9 15.57 -59.88 28.61
CA VAL A 9 15.73 -58.51 28.08
C VAL A 9 16.05 -58.64 26.59
N ILE A 10 15.15 -58.15 25.75
CA ILE A 10 15.35 -58.06 24.30
C ILE A 10 16.19 -56.82 24.02
N LEU A 11 17.45 -57.03 23.61
CA LEU A 11 18.31 -56.02 22.99
C LEU A 11 17.91 -55.89 21.51
N CYS A 12 17.28 -54.78 21.13
CA CYS A 12 17.15 -54.37 19.73
C CYS A 12 18.21 -53.31 19.43
N THR A 13 19.33 -53.73 18.86
CA THR A 13 20.33 -52.85 18.24
C THR A 13 19.91 -52.54 16.81
N THR A 14 19.35 -51.36 16.57
CA THR A 14 19.28 -50.76 15.23
C THR A 14 20.44 -49.78 15.07
N LEU A 15 21.39 -50.16 14.22
CA LEU A 15 22.42 -49.28 13.67
C LEU A 15 21.76 -48.11 12.93
N LEU A 16 21.83 -46.91 13.50
CA LEU A 16 21.60 -45.67 12.78
C LEU A 16 22.84 -45.34 11.96
N GLN A 17 22.76 -45.57 10.65
CA GLN A 17 23.67 -44.96 9.69
C GLN A 17 23.53 -43.43 9.80
N VAL A 18 24.60 -42.78 10.23
CA VAL A 18 24.72 -41.33 10.19
C VAL A 18 24.90 -40.93 8.72
N VAL A 19 23.81 -40.50 8.08
CA VAL A 19 23.89 -39.75 6.82
C VAL A 19 24.44 -38.38 7.20
N PRO A 20 25.55 -37.89 6.59
CA PRO A 20 26.00 -36.54 6.83
C PRO A 20 24.88 -35.59 6.39
N VAL A 21 24.31 -34.88 7.37
CA VAL A 21 23.41 -33.76 7.13
C VAL A 21 24.21 -32.77 6.31
N VAL A 22 23.81 -32.60 5.05
CA VAL A 22 24.23 -31.47 4.22
C VAL A 22 23.92 -30.23 5.05
N THR A 23 24.96 -29.53 5.48
CA THR A 23 24.82 -28.20 6.08
C THR A 23 24.12 -27.33 5.07
N THR A 24 22.81 -27.17 5.22
CA THR A 24 22.05 -26.14 4.54
C THR A 24 22.76 -24.82 4.81
N GLU A 25 23.16 -24.12 3.75
CA GLU A 25 23.75 -22.79 3.86
C GLU A 25 22.93 -21.94 4.84
N PRO A 26 23.57 -21.11 5.67
CA PRO A 26 22.86 -20.25 6.61
C PRO A 26 21.79 -19.45 5.85
N ALA A 27 20.59 -19.36 6.43
CA ALA A 27 19.41 -18.74 5.83
C ALA A 27 19.64 -17.29 5.32
N SER A 28 20.74 -16.65 5.74
CA SER A 28 21.22 -15.35 5.28
C SER A 28 21.47 -15.22 3.77
N ASN A 29 21.66 -16.32 3.04
CA ASN A 29 22.13 -16.23 1.65
C ASN A 29 21.04 -15.82 0.64
N ASN A 30 19.75 -15.93 0.98
CA ASN A 30 18.64 -15.70 0.04
C ASN A 30 17.66 -14.59 0.46
N GLU A 31 17.87 -13.92 1.59
CA GLU A 31 16.99 -12.85 2.06
C GLU A 31 17.58 -11.46 1.78
N PHE A 32 16.70 -10.49 1.51
CA PHE A 32 17.09 -9.09 1.34
C PHE A 32 17.34 -8.43 2.70
N GLY A 33 18.49 -7.78 2.85
CA GLY A 33 18.88 -7.12 4.09
C GLY A 33 20.32 -6.59 4.08
N PHE A 34 20.89 -6.45 5.27
CA PHE A 34 22.21 -5.89 5.52
C PHE A 34 23.09 -6.91 6.23
N ASN A 35 24.23 -7.23 5.64
CA ASN A 35 25.26 -8.07 6.23
C ASN A 35 26.23 -7.19 7.03
N CYS A 36 26.26 -7.40 8.34
CA CYS A 36 27.03 -6.66 9.33
C CYS A 36 28.24 -7.48 9.83
N GLU A 37 29.00 -8.07 8.91
CA GLU A 37 30.15 -8.98 9.13
C GLU A 37 29.80 -10.30 9.82
N LYS A 38 29.22 -10.24 11.02
CA LYS A 38 28.95 -11.38 11.90
C LYS A 38 27.47 -11.69 12.03
N ASP A 39 26.63 -10.83 11.46
CA ASP A 39 25.18 -10.94 11.56
C ASP A 39 24.49 -10.41 10.31
N PHE A 40 23.20 -10.72 10.20
CA PHE A 40 22.36 -10.29 9.09
C PHE A 40 21.10 -9.62 9.61
N ILE A 41 20.86 -8.38 9.18
CA ILE A 41 19.67 -7.60 9.51
C ILE A 41 18.74 -7.60 8.30
N SER A 42 17.61 -8.29 8.40
CA SER A 42 16.62 -8.39 7.33
C SER A 42 15.93 -7.05 7.05
N ASP A 43 15.47 -6.84 5.82
CA ASP A 43 14.65 -5.67 5.47
C ASP A 43 13.35 -5.59 6.29
N ALA A 44 12.86 -6.71 6.81
CA ALA A 44 11.71 -6.76 7.72
C ALA A 44 12.01 -6.11 9.07
N GLU A 45 13.20 -6.39 9.65
CA GLU A 45 13.64 -5.76 10.90
C GLU A 45 13.87 -4.26 10.72
N ILE A 46 14.48 -3.86 9.60
CA ILE A 46 14.65 -2.44 9.25
C ILE A 46 13.29 -1.74 9.12
N THR A 47 12.33 -2.41 8.48
CA THR A 47 10.96 -1.92 8.35
C THR A 47 10.31 -1.73 9.71
N ASN A 48 10.44 -2.71 10.61
CA ASN A 48 9.88 -2.63 11.96
C ASN A 48 10.52 -1.48 12.75
N ALA A 49 11.84 -1.33 12.69
CA ALA A 49 12.55 -0.23 13.33
C ALA A 49 12.01 1.15 12.87
N LEU A 50 11.80 1.34 11.57
CA LEU A 50 11.25 2.58 11.01
C LEU A 50 9.78 2.84 11.37
N ILE A 51 8.99 1.77 11.54
CA ILE A 51 7.61 1.88 11.99
C ILE A 51 7.58 2.33 13.45
N ILE A 52 8.39 1.70 14.31
CA ILE A 52 8.48 2.02 15.75
C ILE A 52 9.03 3.43 15.95
N SER A 53 10.04 3.83 15.19
CA SER A 53 10.66 5.16 15.30
C SER A 53 9.67 6.31 15.11
N LYS A 54 8.61 6.10 14.31
CA LYS A 54 7.56 7.08 14.05
C LYS A 54 6.44 7.10 15.06
N MET A 55 6.32 6.06 15.91
CA MET A 55 5.24 5.99 16.89
C MET A 55 5.39 7.01 18.02
N GLY A 56 6.62 7.49 18.28
CA GLY A 56 6.87 8.42 19.38
C GLY A 56 6.46 7.88 20.76
N HIS A 57 6.49 6.56 20.94
CA HIS A 57 6.03 5.91 22.16
C HIS A 57 7.01 6.19 23.32
N PRO A 58 6.55 6.54 24.54
CA PRO A 58 7.42 6.86 25.69
C PRO A 58 8.38 5.77 26.20
N GLN A 59 8.35 4.58 25.60
CA GLN A 59 9.16 3.43 26.03
C GLN A 59 10.24 3.05 25.05
N TYR A 60 10.05 3.44 23.80
CA TYR A 60 11.05 3.25 22.79
C TYR A 60 11.86 4.53 22.72
N PRO A 61 13.15 4.44 22.36
CA PRO A 61 13.95 5.64 22.14
C PRO A 61 13.24 6.52 21.11
N SER A 62 13.42 7.83 21.22
CA SER A 62 13.07 8.72 20.12
C SER A 62 14.13 8.60 19.03
N PRO A 63 13.80 8.85 17.75
CA PRO A 63 14.82 8.94 16.72
C PRO A 63 15.83 10.04 17.05
N ASP A 64 17.11 9.70 17.03
CA ASP A 64 18.19 10.64 17.29
C ASP A 64 18.71 11.24 15.98
N PRO A 65 19.14 12.51 15.96
CA PRO A 65 19.91 13.05 14.84
C PRO A 65 21.16 12.20 14.60
N TYR A 66 21.35 11.75 13.37
CA TYR A 66 22.55 11.01 13.00
C TYR A 66 23.70 11.98 12.73
N ASN A 67 24.75 11.90 13.56
CA ASN A 67 25.95 12.75 13.45
C ASN A 67 27.21 11.98 13.00
N GLY A 68 27.06 10.72 12.58
CA GLY A 68 28.19 9.89 12.19
C GLY A 68 28.74 10.24 10.79
N TYR A 69 30.00 9.91 10.54
CA TYR A 69 30.68 10.21 9.27
C TYR A 69 30.41 9.19 8.15
N HIS A 70 29.84 8.02 8.47
CA HIS A 70 29.63 6.94 7.50
C HIS A 70 28.53 7.22 6.46
N TYR A 71 27.61 8.13 6.77
CA TYR A 71 26.49 8.47 5.90
C TYR A 71 26.39 9.99 5.82
N LEU A 72 26.44 10.53 4.62
CA LEU A 72 26.38 11.98 4.40
C LEU A 72 24.97 12.39 4.00
N GLY A 73 24.45 13.44 4.64
CA GLY A 73 23.15 14.03 4.30
C GLY A 73 22.60 14.96 5.38
N ASP A 74 21.75 15.90 4.96
CA ASP A 74 21.06 16.80 5.89
C ASP A 74 19.81 16.13 6.48
N GLY A 75 19.61 16.34 7.79
CA GLY A 75 18.42 15.87 8.50
C GLY A 75 18.33 14.34 8.59
N LEU A 76 19.47 13.65 8.64
CA LEU A 76 19.51 12.22 8.89
C LEU A 76 19.14 11.91 10.34
N LEU A 77 18.37 10.86 10.51
CA LEU A 77 18.00 10.29 11.80
C LEU A 77 18.58 8.88 11.90
N MET A 78 18.87 8.45 13.12
CA MET A 78 19.20 7.07 13.43
C MET A 78 18.20 6.50 14.42
N TYR A 79 18.00 5.19 14.32
CA TYR A 79 17.10 4.47 15.22
C TYR A 79 17.60 3.05 15.45
N PRO A 80 17.56 2.53 16.69
CA PRO A 80 18.03 1.18 16.97
C PRO A 80 17.11 0.12 16.37
N VAL A 81 17.69 -0.97 15.88
CA VAL A 81 16.98 -2.14 15.34
C VAL A 81 16.59 -3.05 16.51
N VAL A 82 15.60 -2.60 17.30
CA VAL A 82 15.21 -3.22 18.58
C VAL A 82 14.66 -4.65 18.47
N THR A 83 14.25 -5.09 17.28
CA THR A 83 13.66 -6.43 17.07
C THR A 83 14.70 -7.51 16.80
N HIS A 84 15.97 -7.14 16.67
CA HIS A 84 17.00 -8.07 16.25
C HIS A 84 17.50 -8.93 17.43
N SER A 85 17.30 -10.24 17.35
CA SER A 85 17.74 -11.18 18.37
C SER A 85 19.20 -11.58 18.15
N GLN A 86 20.12 -11.00 18.91
CA GLN A 86 21.54 -11.36 18.85
C GLN A 86 21.81 -12.71 19.51
N THR A 87 22.61 -13.56 18.87
CA THR A 87 23.15 -14.77 19.51
C THR A 87 24.14 -14.42 20.63
N GLU A 88 24.29 -15.26 21.66
CA GLU A 88 25.21 -14.99 22.79
C GLU A 88 26.65 -14.72 22.34
N LYS A 89 27.11 -15.36 21.26
CA LYS A 89 28.44 -15.13 20.68
C LYS A 89 28.58 -13.71 20.13
N ILE A 90 27.54 -13.17 19.51
CA ILE A 90 27.53 -11.85 18.87
C ILE A 90 27.39 -10.72 19.91
N LYS A 91 26.63 -10.95 20.99
CA LYS A 91 26.51 -10.01 22.12
C LYS A 91 27.86 -9.62 22.75
N SER A 92 28.86 -10.49 22.63
CA SER A 92 30.22 -10.23 23.14
C SER A 92 31.05 -9.29 22.24
N GLN A 93 30.50 -8.82 21.12
CA GLN A 93 31.24 -8.08 20.10
C GLN A 93 30.44 -6.89 19.54
N VAL A 94 29.15 -7.06 19.33
CA VAL A 94 28.23 -6.00 18.88
C VAL A 94 27.29 -5.65 20.02
N GLU A 95 27.21 -4.36 20.33
CA GLU A 95 26.30 -3.84 21.34
C GLU A 95 24.91 -3.63 20.72
N GLU A 96 24.84 -2.85 19.64
CA GLU A 96 23.55 -2.47 19.05
C GLU A 96 23.65 -2.20 17.54
N TYR A 97 22.55 -2.44 16.81
CA TYR A 97 22.42 -2.11 15.40
C TYR A 97 21.51 -0.90 15.22
N PHE A 98 21.84 -0.03 14.28
CA PHE A 98 21.10 1.18 13.98
C PHE A 98 20.76 1.26 12.50
N VAL A 99 19.51 1.62 12.20
CA VAL A 99 19.11 2.09 10.87
C VAL A 99 19.31 3.61 10.80
N VAL A 100 19.98 4.07 9.75
CA VAL A 100 20.07 5.48 9.40
C VAL A 100 19.08 5.77 8.29
N TYR A 101 18.24 6.78 8.48
CA TYR A 101 17.21 7.12 7.52
C TYR A 101 16.95 8.63 7.44
N GLN A 102 16.36 9.05 6.33
CA GLN A 102 15.89 10.41 6.12
C GLN A 102 14.36 10.43 6.17
N ASN A 103 13.76 11.46 6.76
CA ASN A 103 12.30 11.57 6.77
C ASN A 103 11.73 11.67 5.34
N PRO A 104 10.62 10.98 5.02
CA PRO A 104 9.75 10.23 5.94
C PRO A 104 10.01 8.71 5.96
N ALA A 105 11.21 8.22 6.30
CA ALA A 105 11.62 6.80 6.35
C ALA A 105 12.29 6.24 5.09
N ARG A 106 13.12 7.05 4.43
CA ARG A 106 14.07 6.61 3.41
C ARG A 106 15.30 6.02 4.10
N VAL A 107 15.52 4.71 4.01
CA VAL A 107 16.74 4.06 4.54
C VAL A 107 17.96 4.56 3.77
N ILE A 108 18.95 5.07 4.50
CA ILE A 108 20.27 5.46 3.98
C ILE A 108 21.27 4.32 4.17
N GLY A 109 21.23 3.65 5.32
CA GLY A 109 22.09 2.51 5.61
C GLY A 109 21.84 1.92 6.99
N VAL A 110 22.64 0.93 7.35
CA VAL A 110 22.61 0.25 8.65
C VAL A 110 24.04 0.17 9.15
N PHE A 111 24.26 0.47 10.43
CA PHE A 111 25.55 0.29 11.07
C PHE A 111 25.39 -0.43 12.41
N ALA A 112 26.46 -1.05 12.86
CA ALA A 112 26.58 -1.64 14.18
C ALA A 112 27.48 -0.77 15.06
N ILE A 113 27.16 -0.66 16.34
CA ILE A 113 28.06 -0.16 17.38
C ILE A 113 28.66 -1.38 18.09
N THR A 114 29.98 -1.49 18.09
CA THR A 114 30.68 -2.55 18.83
C THR A 114 30.77 -2.20 20.31
N GLN A 115 31.07 -3.18 21.16
CA GLN A 115 31.35 -2.95 22.59
C GLN A 115 32.51 -1.96 22.86
N TYR A 116 33.34 -1.68 21.85
CA TYR A 116 34.43 -0.70 21.92
C TYR A 116 34.00 0.68 21.39
N ASN A 117 32.69 0.89 21.21
CA ASN A 117 32.09 2.09 20.65
C ASN A 117 32.60 2.41 19.22
N GLU A 118 32.96 1.37 18.45
CA GLU A 118 33.34 1.50 17.05
C GLU A 118 32.10 1.36 16.15
N TYR A 119 32.04 2.19 15.11
CA TYR A 119 30.94 2.19 14.14
C TYR A 119 31.33 1.32 12.94
N VAL A 120 30.61 0.23 12.73
CA VAL A 120 30.84 -0.71 11.62
C VAL A 120 29.67 -0.63 10.65
N THR A 121 29.92 -0.17 9.43
CA THR A 121 28.87 -0.10 8.40
C THR A 121 28.51 -1.49 7.89
N CYS A 122 27.22 -1.78 7.82
CA CYS A 122 26.72 -3.00 7.23
C CYS A 122 26.63 -2.87 5.70
N SER A 123 27.02 -3.91 4.99
CA SER A 123 26.93 -3.98 3.53
C SER A 123 25.57 -4.54 3.12
N ARG A 124 24.95 -3.96 2.10
CA ARG A 124 23.66 -4.47 1.62
C ARG A 124 23.87 -5.80 0.90
N ASN A 125 23.15 -6.85 1.29
CA ASN A 125 23.18 -8.12 0.58
C ASN A 125 22.41 -7.96 -0.75
N ALA A 126 23.13 -7.86 -1.87
CA ALA A 126 22.56 -7.62 -3.19
C ALA A 126 22.42 -8.90 -4.04
N TYR A 127 22.59 -10.08 -3.44
CA TYR A 127 22.57 -11.36 -4.17
C TYR A 127 21.18 -11.69 -4.73
N SER A 128 20.92 -11.22 -5.95
CA SER A 128 20.18 -11.95 -6.98
C SER A 128 21.25 -12.57 -7.88
N SER A 129 21.39 -13.90 -7.87
CA SER A 129 22.34 -14.63 -8.73
C SER A 129 22.10 -14.48 -10.24
N TYR A 130 21.09 -13.68 -10.65
CA TYR A 130 20.71 -13.46 -12.04
C TYR A 130 20.83 -12.00 -12.49
N THR A 131 21.52 -11.14 -11.75
CA THR A 131 21.72 -9.74 -12.16
C THR A 131 23.17 -9.33 -11.88
N PRO A 132 23.95 -8.91 -12.90
CA PRO A 132 25.32 -8.47 -12.68
C PRO A 132 25.35 -7.32 -11.66
N PRO A 133 26.36 -7.27 -10.77
CA PRO A 133 26.44 -6.24 -9.74
C PRO A 133 26.46 -4.87 -10.41
N ALA A 134 25.50 -4.02 -10.04
CA ALA A 134 25.51 -2.63 -10.48
C ALA A 134 26.80 -1.98 -9.99
N LEU A 135 27.56 -1.37 -10.91
CA LEU A 135 28.85 -0.71 -10.66
C LEU A 135 28.79 0.49 -9.67
N ASP A 136 27.62 0.75 -9.10
CA ASP A 136 27.35 1.88 -8.23
C ASP A 136 26.40 1.42 -7.10
N PRO A 137 26.88 1.28 -5.85
CA PRO A 137 26.04 0.87 -4.71
C PRO A 137 24.88 1.85 -4.44
N THR A 138 24.91 3.07 -5.00
CA THR A 138 23.77 4.02 -4.96
C THR A 138 22.66 3.72 -5.98
N ARG A 139 22.77 2.64 -6.77
CA ARG A 139 21.76 2.17 -7.73
C ARG A 139 21.09 0.86 -7.33
N SER A 140 21.31 0.40 -6.10
CA SER A 140 20.70 -0.84 -5.60
C SER A 140 19.15 -0.73 -5.53
N PRO A 141 18.37 -1.76 -5.95
CA PRO A 141 16.90 -1.70 -6.09
C PRO A 141 16.11 -1.45 -4.81
N LEU A 142 16.78 -1.36 -3.66
CA LEU A 142 16.23 -0.98 -2.38
C LEU A 142 16.90 0.26 -1.76
N HIS A 143 17.39 1.18 -2.58
CA HIS A 143 16.96 2.57 -2.33
C HIS A 143 15.45 2.63 -2.49
N THR A 144 14.72 2.04 -1.54
CA THR A 144 13.29 2.22 -1.45
C THR A 144 13.10 3.65 -0.95
N ASN A 145 13.17 4.58 -1.90
CA ASN A 145 12.53 5.88 -1.85
C ASN A 145 11.01 5.62 -1.77
N VAL A 146 10.53 4.89 -0.78
CA VAL A 146 9.17 4.39 -0.77
C VAL A 146 8.69 4.44 0.67
N ALA A 147 7.91 5.45 1.00
CA ALA A 147 7.35 5.58 2.33
C ALA A 147 6.36 4.41 2.54
N ILE A 148 6.52 3.66 3.62
CA ILE A 148 5.51 2.71 4.05
C ILE A 148 4.29 3.52 4.44
N THR A 149 3.19 3.36 3.71
CA THR A 149 1.94 4.10 3.92
C THR A 149 0.86 3.25 4.58
N GLY A 150 1.08 1.94 4.62
CA GLY A 150 0.13 0.99 5.16
C GLY A 150 0.43 -0.42 4.67
N PHE A 151 -0.59 -1.26 4.66
CA PHE A 151 -0.52 -2.66 4.25
C PHE A 151 -1.73 -3.02 3.39
N GLN A 152 -1.49 -3.83 2.36
CA GLN A 152 -2.52 -4.41 1.49
C GLN A 152 -2.86 -5.82 2.00
N CYS A 153 -4.07 -5.96 2.54
CA CYS A 153 -4.61 -7.21 3.06
C CYS A 153 -5.71 -7.73 2.12
N GLY A 154 -5.34 -8.48 1.07
CA GLY A 154 -6.31 -8.91 0.05
C GLY A 154 -6.84 -7.71 -0.75
N LEU A 155 -8.12 -7.38 -0.60
CA LEU A 155 -8.73 -6.18 -1.23
C LEU A 155 -8.68 -4.93 -0.34
N TYR A 156 -8.27 -5.07 0.92
CA TYR A 156 -8.28 -3.99 1.90
C TYR A 156 -6.93 -3.29 1.97
N VAL A 157 -6.97 -1.97 2.11
CA VAL A 157 -5.82 -1.14 2.44
C VAL A 157 -5.96 -0.74 3.90
N ILE A 158 -4.99 -1.09 4.72
CA ILE A 158 -4.87 -0.65 6.10
C ILE A 158 -3.80 0.43 6.14
N GLU A 159 -4.21 1.68 6.31
CA GLU A 159 -3.29 2.80 6.44
C GLU A 159 -2.60 2.80 7.82
N ASN A 160 -1.42 3.40 7.90
CA ASN A 160 -0.64 3.41 9.16
C ASN A 160 -1.39 4.09 10.31
N ASP A 161 -2.25 5.06 10.02
CA ASP A 161 -3.07 5.77 11.02
C ASP A 161 -4.01 4.84 11.80
N LEU A 162 -4.39 3.69 11.24
CA LEU A 162 -5.15 2.65 11.93
C LEU A 162 -4.27 1.68 12.72
N ILE A 163 -3.01 1.52 12.33
CA ILE A 163 -2.08 0.57 12.94
C ILE A 163 -1.49 1.14 14.22
N LEU A 164 -1.05 2.39 14.18
CA LEU A 164 -0.31 3.03 15.29
C LEU A 164 -1.14 3.06 16.60
N PRO A 165 -2.41 3.51 16.61
CA PRO A 165 -3.21 3.52 17.84
C PRO A 165 -3.46 2.12 18.38
N LYS A 166 -3.61 1.11 17.49
CA LYS A 166 -3.82 -0.27 17.91
C LYS A 166 -2.58 -0.88 18.54
N LEU A 167 -1.40 -0.56 18.04
CA LEU A 167 -0.16 -1.02 18.66
C LEU A 167 0.09 -0.35 20.01
N GLU A 168 -0.26 0.93 20.15
CA GLU A 168 -0.18 1.63 21.43
C GLU A 168 -1.07 0.96 22.49
N ILE A 169 -2.31 0.62 22.11
CA ILE A 169 -3.25 -0.10 22.98
C ILE A 169 -2.71 -1.49 23.33
N ALA A 170 -2.23 -2.24 22.34
CA ALA A 170 -1.64 -3.56 22.54
C ALA A 170 -0.52 -3.52 23.58
N THR A 171 0.39 -2.56 23.42
CA THR A 171 1.53 -2.34 24.32
C THR A 171 1.07 -1.95 25.73
N ARG A 172 0.10 -1.02 25.83
CA ARG A 172 -0.42 -0.52 27.11
C ARG A 172 -1.16 -1.61 27.89
N LEU A 173 -2.01 -2.39 27.23
CA LEU A 173 -2.79 -3.45 27.87
C LEU A 173 -1.89 -4.55 28.44
N ARG A 174 -0.81 -4.88 27.74
CA ARG A 174 0.16 -5.87 28.23
C ARG A 174 0.81 -5.45 29.56
N LYS A 175 1.19 -4.17 29.70
CA LYS A 175 1.81 -3.67 30.93
C LYS A 175 0.94 -3.85 32.16
N LEU A 176 -0.37 -3.76 31.98
CA LEU A 176 -1.31 -3.80 33.09
C LEU A 176 -1.40 -5.20 33.73
N LYS A 177 -0.71 -6.22 33.19
CA LYS A 177 -0.71 -7.62 33.67
C LYS A 177 -2.11 -8.08 34.09
N SER A 178 -3.12 -7.59 33.38
CA SER A 178 -4.49 -7.74 33.80
C SER A 178 -5.00 -9.01 33.18
N ASP A 179 -5.20 -10.04 34.02
CA ASP A 179 -5.82 -11.31 33.63
C ASP A 179 -7.18 -11.10 32.93
N ARG A 180 -7.83 -9.95 33.19
CA ARG A 180 -9.05 -9.52 32.51
C ARG A 180 -8.88 -9.24 31.01
N TYR A 181 -7.65 -9.11 30.51
CA TYR A 181 -7.33 -8.95 29.09
C TYR A 181 -6.60 -10.16 28.50
N ALA A 182 -6.66 -11.32 29.17
CA ALA A 182 -6.34 -12.64 28.59
C ALA A 182 -7.28 -13.05 27.42
N GLY A 183 -8.11 -12.14 26.91
CA GLY A 183 -9.06 -12.36 25.82
C GLY A 183 -8.45 -12.24 24.42
N TYR A 184 -7.16 -11.92 24.28
CA TYR A 184 -6.51 -11.90 22.98
C TYR A 184 -5.95 -13.27 22.64
N ALA A 185 -6.23 -13.71 21.42
CA ALA A 185 -5.85 -15.04 20.99
C ALA A 185 -4.34 -15.08 20.68
N PRO A 186 -3.61 -16.11 21.13
CA PRO A 186 -2.31 -16.40 20.57
C PRO A 186 -2.45 -16.61 19.07
N PHE A 187 -1.51 -16.07 18.29
CA PHE A 187 -1.44 -16.30 16.87
C PHE A 187 -1.15 -17.78 16.62
N PRO A 188 -2.03 -18.51 15.90
CA PRO A 188 -1.98 -19.98 15.85
C PRO A 188 -0.87 -20.52 14.95
N GLU A 189 -0.23 -19.68 14.15
CA GLU A 189 0.80 -20.07 13.19
C GLU A 189 2.17 -19.62 13.71
N THR A 190 3.19 -20.45 13.49
CA THR A 190 4.59 -20.07 13.73
C THR A 190 5.04 -19.10 12.65
N ILE A 191 5.65 -17.98 13.05
CA ILE A 191 6.25 -17.04 12.10
C ILE A 191 7.73 -17.40 11.97
N PRO A 192 8.22 -17.75 10.76
CA PRO A 192 9.62 -18.10 10.57
C PRO A 192 10.56 -17.00 11.10
N GLY A 193 11.57 -17.40 11.87
CA GLY A 193 12.57 -16.48 12.43
C GLY A 193 12.15 -15.74 13.70
N LEU A 194 10.93 -15.94 14.22
CA LEU A 194 10.49 -15.35 15.49
C LEU A 194 10.25 -16.44 16.53
N GLU A 195 11.00 -16.35 17.64
CA GLU A 195 10.79 -17.17 18.83
C GLU A 195 9.71 -16.55 19.74
N GLY A 196 8.98 -17.38 20.48
CA GLY A 196 7.98 -16.94 21.46
C GLY A 196 6.52 -16.95 20.98
N THR A 197 5.61 -16.54 21.87
CA THR A 197 4.17 -16.55 21.59
C THR A 197 3.74 -15.23 20.97
N ASN A 198 3.41 -15.26 19.68
CA ASN A 198 2.85 -14.10 18.99
C ASN A 198 1.38 -13.89 19.40
N LEU A 199 0.96 -12.64 19.50
CA LEU A 199 -0.41 -12.25 19.87
C LEU A 199 -1.12 -11.60 18.68
N MET A 200 -2.42 -11.86 18.52
CA MET A 200 -3.22 -11.22 17.47
C MET A 200 -4.20 -10.20 18.04
N TRP A 201 -4.28 -9.05 17.39
CA TRP A 201 -5.15 -7.93 17.75
C TRP A 201 -6.03 -7.58 16.56
N PRO A 202 -7.37 -7.64 16.67
CA PRO A 202 -8.23 -7.27 15.55
C PRO A 202 -8.02 -5.78 15.21
N VAL A 203 -7.75 -5.48 13.94
CA VAL A 203 -7.64 -4.09 13.47
C VAL A 203 -9.01 -3.43 13.49
N ALA A 204 -10.06 -4.20 13.16
CA ALA A 204 -11.44 -3.78 13.33
C ALA A 204 -11.90 -4.06 14.75
N GLY A 205 -11.90 -3.01 15.54
CA GLY A 205 -12.58 -2.97 16.81
C GLY A 205 -12.56 -1.53 17.22
N THR A 206 -13.71 -0.92 17.42
CA THR A 206 -13.73 0.32 18.17
C THR A 206 -13.48 -0.02 19.62
N ASP A 207 -12.44 0.57 20.18
CA ASP A 207 -12.27 0.61 21.64
C ASP A 207 -13.39 1.45 22.30
N ASP A 208 -14.27 2.03 21.48
CA ASP A 208 -15.54 2.62 21.83
C ASP A 208 -16.68 1.58 21.73
N PRO A 209 -17.20 1.06 22.85
CA PRO A 209 -18.32 0.11 22.87
C PRO A 209 -19.62 0.66 22.26
N ASN A 210 -19.71 1.95 21.93
CA ASN A 210 -20.89 2.57 21.30
C ASN A 210 -20.82 2.67 19.77
N SER A 211 -19.70 2.33 19.15
CA SER A 211 -19.60 2.38 17.69
C SER A 211 -20.32 1.16 17.07
N ARG A 212 -21.48 1.39 16.47
CA ARG A 212 -22.26 0.36 15.75
C ARG A 212 -21.77 0.02 14.34
N GLU A 213 -20.68 0.61 13.84
CA GLU A 213 -20.15 0.32 12.50
C GLU A 213 -19.11 -0.80 12.52
N GLU A 214 -19.59 -2.02 12.72
CA GLU A 214 -18.80 -3.23 12.52
C GLU A 214 -18.89 -3.67 11.06
N SER A 215 -17.88 -3.37 10.24
CA SER A 215 -17.73 -4.11 8.98
C SER A 215 -17.28 -5.55 9.30
N PRO A 216 -18.04 -6.60 8.95
CA PRO A 216 -17.66 -8.00 9.18
C PRO A 216 -16.32 -8.36 8.53
N GLU A 217 -15.92 -7.58 7.54
CA GLU A 217 -14.77 -7.82 6.67
C GLU A 217 -13.46 -7.32 7.27
N LEU A 218 -13.46 -6.17 7.96
CA LEU A 218 -12.26 -5.69 8.66
C LEU A 218 -11.97 -6.55 9.91
N LYS A 219 -12.97 -7.28 10.45
CA LYS A 219 -12.78 -8.29 11.52
C LYS A 219 -11.85 -9.43 11.10
N ALA A 220 -11.60 -9.59 9.80
CA ALA A 220 -10.65 -10.58 9.30
C ALA A 220 -9.19 -10.11 9.42
N VAL A 221 -8.92 -8.81 9.54
CA VAL A 221 -7.55 -8.29 9.60
C VAL A 221 -7.08 -8.17 11.05
N HIS A 222 -5.93 -8.77 11.32
CA HIS A 222 -5.31 -8.81 12.63
C HIS A 222 -3.91 -8.21 12.58
N LEU A 223 -3.64 -7.29 13.49
CA LEU A 223 -2.32 -6.83 13.87
C LEU A 223 -1.66 -7.93 14.70
N ILE A 224 -0.49 -8.38 14.31
CA ILE A 224 0.28 -9.40 15.03
C ILE A 224 1.41 -8.70 15.75
N THR A 225 1.53 -8.97 17.05
CA THR A 225 2.68 -8.54 17.86
C THR A 225 3.44 -9.73 18.38
N ASP A 226 4.69 -9.52 18.73
CA ASP A 226 5.45 -10.48 19.50
C ASP A 226 4.89 -10.57 20.92
N GLU A 227 5.52 -11.42 21.74
CA GLU A 227 5.16 -11.49 23.13
C GLU A 227 5.37 -10.15 23.81
N PHE A 228 6.30 -9.29 23.35
CA PHE A 228 6.65 -7.99 23.93
C PHE A 228 5.66 -6.85 23.67
N GLY A 229 4.78 -7.01 22.68
CA GLY A 229 3.89 -5.96 22.17
C GLY A 229 4.50 -5.18 21.00
N SER A 230 5.67 -5.60 20.50
CA SER A 230 6.29 -5.05 19.30
C SER A 230 5.53 -5.49 18.06
N PHE A 231 5.42 -4.62 17.07
CA PHE A 231 4.79 -4.96 15.80
C PHE A 231 5.58 -6.04 15.07
N VAL A 232 4.89 -7.09 14.61
CA VAL A 232 5.47 -8.14 13.78
C VAL A 232 4.96 -8.05 12.35
N GLN A 233 3.64 -8.16 12.15
CA GLN A 233 3.02 -8.07 10.82
C GLN A 233 1.52 -7.79 10.90
N LEU A 234 0.91 -7.46 9.75
CA LEU A 234 -0.54 -7.56 9.56
C LEU A 234 -0.89 -8.87 8.86
N SER A 235 -1.98 -9.51 9.29
CA SER A 235 -2.45 -10.77 8.74
C SER A 235 -3.95 -10.76 8.48
N LEU A 236 -4.35 -11.23 7.30
CA LEU A 236 -5.75 -11.43 6.91
C LEU A 236 -6.18 -12.87 7.19
N ARG A 237 -7.20 -13.05 8.01
CA ARG A 237 -7.84 -14.34 8.26
C ARG A 237 -8.70 -14.73 7.06
N LEU A 238 -8.35 -15.82 6.42
CA LEU A 238 -9.07 -16.40 5.29
C LEU A 238 -10.29 -17.22 5.76
N ALA A 239 -11.20 -17.54 4.85
CA ALA A 239 -12.39 -18.34 5.15
C ALA A 239 -12.08 -19.74 5.70
N ASN A 240 -10.92 -20.30 5.32
CA ASN A 240 -10.42 -21.59 5.84
C ASN A 240 -9.75 -21.46 7.22
N LYS A 241 -9.87 -20.31 7.89
CA LYS A 241 -9.24 -19.97 9.18
C LYS A 241 -7.71 -19.92 9.18
N LYS A 242 -7.05 -20.02 8.01
CA LYS A 242 -5.62 -19.74 7.86
C LYS A 242 -5.39 -18.23 7.77
N TYR A 243 -4.16 -17.81 8.01
CA TYR A 243 -3.77 -16.41 7.95
C TYR A 243 -2.87 -16.15 6.74
N ALA A 244 -3.12 -15.06 6.03
CA ALA A 244 -2.28 -14.58 4.94
C ALA A 244 -1.60 -13.28 5.37
N LYS A 245 -0.27 -13.23 5.27
CA LYS A 245 0.50 -12.01 5.52
C LYS A 245 0.06 -10.90 4.56
N CYS A 246 -0.22 -9.71 5.11
CA CYS A 246 -0.52 -8.54 4.29
C CYS A 246 0.76 -8.01 3.64
N ALA A 247 0.67 -7.61 2.37
CA ALA A 247 1.79 -7.01 1.66
C ALA A 247 2.01 -5.59 2.16
N VAL A 248 3.27 -5.17 2.34
CA VAL A 248 3.58 -3.79 2.71
C VAL A 248 3.15 -2.88 1.55
N LYS A 249 2.34 -1.86 1.86
CA LYS A 249 1.92 -0.86 0.88
C LYS A 249 2.86 0.34 0.98
N THR A 250 3.66 0.47 -0.05
CA THR A 250 4.71 1.48 -0.12
C THR A 250 4.30 2.50 -1.19
N MET A 251 4.26 3.81 -0.85
CA MET A 251 4.12 4.85 -1.86
C MET A 251 5.50 5.22 -2.39
N PRO A 252 5.79 5.09 -3.70
CA PRO A 252 7.03 5.62 -4.26
C PRO A 252 7.08 7.11 -3.88
N ASN A 253 8.12 7.51 -3.14
CA ASN A 253 8.49 8.90 -2.96
C ASN A 253 8.74 9.44 -4.37
N THR A 254 7.73 10.09 -4.92
CA THR A 254 7.80 10.90 -6.14
C THR A 254 8.79 12.07 -6.03
N LEU A 255 9.42 12.25 -4.87
CA LEU A 255 10.29 13.38 -4.54
C LEU A 255 11.75 13.23 -5.01
N ILE A 256 12.17 12.07 -5.53
CA ILE A 256 13.50 11.92 -6.13
C ILE A 256 13.33 11.37 -7.55
N PRO A 257 13.44 12.21 -8.59
CA PRO A 257 13.44 11.74 -9.98
C PRO A 257 14.68 10.87 -10.20
N THR A 258 14.48 9.55 -10.21
CA THR A 258 15.47 8.60 -10.72
C THR A 258 15.60 8.82 -12.22
N SER A 259 16.80 9.21 -12.63
CA SER A 259 17.18 9.78 -13.92
C SER A 259 16.80 11.26 -14.09
N ARG A 260 17.82 12.12 -14.03
CA ARG A 260 17.85 13.43 -14.70
C ARG A 260 17.63 13.22 -16.19
N THR A 261 16.41 12.94 -16.61
CA THR A 261 15.98 13.43 -17.91
C THR A 261 15.69 14.92 -17.69
N THR A 262 16.29 15.77 -18.50
CA THR A 262 16.18 17.25 -18.40
C THR A 262 14.77 17.78 -18.62
N ASN A 263 13.79 16.89 -18.84
CA ASN A 263 12.38 17.21 -18.89
C ASN A 263 11.83 17.24 -17.47
N ARG A 264 11.74 18.44 -16.90
CA ARG A 264 11.11 18.73 -15.62
C ARG A 264 9.72 18.08 -15.59
N GLU A 265 9.60 16.94 -14.92
CA GLU A 265 8.34 16.19 -14.88
C GLU A 265 7.24 17.08 -14.31
N ARG A 266 6.18 17.27 -15.08
CA ARG A 266 5.03 18.07 -14.64
C ARG A 266 4.15 17.22 -13.73
N LEU A 267 4.54 17.16 -12.46
CA LEU A 267 3.74 16.59 -11.40
C LEU A 267 2.61 17.57 -11.05
N GLN A 268 1.38 17.08 -11.09
CA GLN A 268 0.20 17.85 -10.74
C GLN A 268 -0.45 17.24 -9.50
N LYS A 269 -0.60 18.05 -8.45
CA LYS A 269 -1.30 17.66 -7.22
C LYS A 269 -2.79 17.96 -7.37
N GLY A 270 -3.62 17.09 -6.84
CA GLY A 270 -5.08 17.21 -6.94
C GLY A 270 -5.84 16.26 -6.01
N PHE A 271 -7.15 16.22 -6.19
CA PHE A 271 -8.04 15.28 -5.49
C PHE A 271 -8.72 14.37 -6.51
N LEU A 272 -8.63 13.06 -6.28
CA LEU A 272 -9.27 12.02 -7.08
C LEU A 272 -10.56 11.56 -6.41
N CYS A 273 -11.68 11.86 -7.07
CA CYS A 273 -12.98 11.23 -6.80
C CYS A 273 -13.21 10.15 -7.89
N ASP A 274 -14.15 10.37 -8.81
CA ASP A 274 -14.24 9.67 -10.11
C ASP A 274 -13.62 10.49 -11.25
N VAL A 275 -13.14 11.69 -10.91
CA VAL A 275 -12.48 12.66 -11.77
C VAL A 275 -11.36 13.28 -10.94
N PHE A 276 -10.24 13.56 -11.58
CA PHE A 276 -9.11 14.23 -10.93
C PHE A 276 -9.27 15.75 -11.02
N PHE A 277 -9.35 16.39 -9.87
CA PHE A 277 -9.42 17.84 -9.73
C PHE A 277 -8.06 18.36 -9.26
N ASP A 278 -7.31 18.94 -10.19
CA ASP A 278 -6.00 19.53 -9.91
C ASP A 278 -6.09 20.83 -9.10
N ASP A 279 -5.01 21.15 -8.40
CA ASP A 279 -4.94 22.33 -7.53
C ASP A 279 -5.13 23.65 -8.28
N ASP A 280 -4.68 23.74 -9.54
CA ASP A 280 -4.85 24.95 -10.34
C ASP A 280 -6.33 25.22 -10.61
N TYR A 281 -7.09 24.18 -10.98
CA TYR A 281 -8.54 24.26 -11.12
C TYR A 281 -9.21 24.61 -9.78
N LEU A 282 -8.85 23.91 -8.69
CA LEU A 282 -9.47 24.14 -7.38
C LEU A 282 -9.18 25.55 -6.84
N SER A 283 -7.97 26.07 -7.07
CA SER A 283 -7.59 27.44 -6.71
C SER A 283 -8.42 28.47 -7.48
N LYS A 284 -8.66 28.25 -8.78
CA LYS A 284 -9.57 29.12 -9.56
C LYS A 284 -11.00 29.07 -9.04
N CYS A 285 -11.50 27.89 -8.69
CA CYS A 285 -12.83 27.75 -8.08
C CYS A 285 -12.92 28.49 -6.73
N ALA A 286 -11.90 28.39 -5.88
CA ALA A 286 -11.85 29.10 -4.61
C ALA A 286 -11.83 30.63 -4.78
N LYS A 287 -11.06 31.14 -5.76
CA LYS A 287 -11.05 32.57 -6.09
C LYS A 287 -12.43 33.06 -6.53
N ILE A 288 -13.11 32.32 -7.40
CA ILE A 288 -14.45 32.67 -7.88
C ILE A 288 -15.51 32.56 -6.78
N ALA A 289 -15.35 31.61 -5.84
CA ALA A 289 -16.22 31.50 -4.67
C ALA A 289 -16.12 32.72 -3.74
N LYS A 290 -14.95 33.39 -3.70
CA LYS A 290 -14.68 34.57 -2.88
C LYS A 290 -15.28 35.86 -3.44
N GLU A 291 -15.52 35.93 -4.75
CA GLU A 291 -16.05 37.14 -5.40
C GLU A 291 -17.45 37.49 -4.86
N PRO A 292 -17.80 38.79 -4.74
CA PRO A 292 -19.13 39.22 -4.34
C PRO A 292 -20.18 38.61 -5.28
N LYS A 293 -21.14 37.88 -4.72
CA LYS A 293 -22.23 37.30 -5.47
C LYS A 293 -23.52 38.09 -5.26
N PRO A 294 -24.44 38.11 -6.25
CA PRO A 294 -25.77 38.66 -6.03
C PRO A 294 -26.43 37.94 -4.85
N ARG A 295 -27.30 38.64 -4.11
CA ARG A 295 -27.98 38.12 -2.91
C ARG A 295 -28.75 36.80 -3.16
N THR A 296 -29.04 36.47 -4.42
CA THR A 296 -29.73 35.25 -4.85
C THR A 296 -28.81 34.03 -5.00
N ALA A 297 -27.49 34.19 -4.91
CA ALA A 297 -26.55 33.08 -5.06
C ALA A 297 -26.58 32.15 -3.84
N THR A 298 -26.83 30.86 -4.08
CA THR A 298 -26.88 29.83 -3.04
C THR A 298 -25.50 29.40 -2.54
N TYR A 299 -24.44 29.72 -3.29
CA TYR A 299 -23.06 29.31 -2.99
C TYR A 299 -22.11 30.51 -2.94
N PRO A 300 -21.04 30.46 -2.13
CA PRO A 300 -20.66 29.34 -1.24
C PRO A 300 -21.67 29.12 -0.11
N LYS A 301 -21.89 27.85 0.26
CA LYS A 301 -22.84 27.46 1.31
C LYS A 301 -22.08 27.15 2.59
N ASN A 302 -22.43 27.83 3.69
CA ASN A 302 -21.98 27.44 5.02
C ASN A 302 -22.54 26.06 5.37
N ALA A 303 -21.67 25.13 5.79
CA ALA A 303 -22.06 23.81 6.27
C ALA A 303 -21.17 23.40 7.43
N ASN A 304 -21.74 22.71 8.41
CA ASN A 304 -20.97 22.03 9.44
C ASN A 304 -20.82 20.56 9.03
N LEU A 305 -19.58 20.08 8.91
CA LEU A 305 -19.27 18.71 8.47
C LEU A 305 -18.84 17.80 9.63
N GLY A 306 -19.39 18.05 10.83
CA GLY A 306 -19.12 17.28 12.04
C GLY A 306 -17.87 17.76 12.78
N ASP A 307 -17.64 17.19 13.97
CA ASP A 307 -16.68 17.69 14.97
C ASP A 307 -15.23 17.76 14.46
N LYS A 308 -14.84 16.88 13.54
CA LYS A 308 -13.47 16.83 12.99
C LYS A 308 -13.17 17.94 11.98
N ILE A 309 -14.17 18.45 11.28
CA ILE A 309 -13.99 19.44 10.19
C ILE A 309 -14.56 20.80 10.60
N GLY A 310 -15.65 20.82 11.37
CA GLY A 310 -16.33 22.03 11.82
C GLY A 310 -17.04 22.78 10.69
N ASP A 311 -17.17 24.09 10.89
CA ASP A 311 -17.84 25.00 9.97
C ASP A 311 -16.95 25.31 8.75
N VAL A 312 -17.49 25.02 7.56
CA VAL A 312 -16.81 25.17 6.28
C VAL A 312 -17.70 25.82 5.23
N LEU A 313 -17.07 26.29 4.16
CA LEU A 313 -17.71 26.76 2.94
C LEU A 313 -17.70 25.64 1.90
N LEU A 314 -18.87 25.29 1.39
CA LEU A 314 -19.02 24.37 0.26
C LEU A 314 -19.19 25.15 -1.05
N TRP A 315 -18.47 24.73 -2.08
CA TRP A 315 -18.59 25.26 -3.43
C TRP A 315 -18.73 24.13 -4.45
N PRO A 316 -19.76 24.14 -5.31
CA PRO A 316 -19.94 23.09 -6.32
C PRO A 316 -18.81 23.16 -7.36
N ILE A 317 -18.20 22.02 -7.68
CA ILE A 317 -17.21 21.89 -8.76
C ILE A 317 -17.66 20.83 -9.76
N PHE A 318 -17.21 20.91 -11.01
CA PHE A 318 -17.76 20.09 -12.08
C PHE A 318 -16.70 19.23 -12.76
N ALA A 319 -17.08 18.00 -13.11
CA ALA A 319 -16.22 17.05 -13.83
C ALA A 319 -15.70 17.59 -15.17
N THR A 320 -16.45 18.50 -15.80
CA THR A 320 -16.06 19.18 -17.04
C THR A 320 -14.92 20.18 -16.85
N LYS A 321 -14.59 20.50 -15.59
CA LYS A 321 -13.66 21.56 -15.18
C LYS A 321 -14.01 22.94 -15.75
N LYS A 322 -15.24 23.11 -16.25
CA LYS A 322 -15.78 24.43 -16.57
C LYS A 322 -16.15 25.12 -15.28
N ILE A 323 -15.77 26.38 -15.18
CA ILE A 323 -16.16 27.22 -14.06
C ILE A 323 -17.38 28.01 -14.53
N ASP A 324 -18.47 27.26 -14.77
CA ASP A 324 -19.74 27.87 -15.14
C ASP A 324 -20.39 28.48 -13.88
N THR A 325 -21.34 29.40 -14.09
CA THR A 325 -22.14 29.98 -13.00
C THR A 325 -22.76 28.85 -12.17
N PRO A 326 -22.82 28.99 -10.83
CA PRO A 326 -23.14 27.90 -9.92
C PRO A 326 -24.54 27.34 -10.19
N ALA A 327 -24.61 26.32 -11.04
CA ALA A 327 -25.79 25.51 -11.21
C ALA A 327 -26.02 24.70 -9.93
N TYR A 328 -27.28 24.49 -9.58
CA TYR A 328 -27.71 23.95 -8.29
C TYR A 328 -27.28 22.50 -8.01
N THR A 329 -26.81 21.75 -9.02
CA THR A 329 -26.67 20.30 -8.93
C THR A 329 -25.27 19.82 -9.33
N SER A 330 -24.30 19.96 -8.43
CA SER A 330 -23.05 19.19 -8.51
C SER A 330 -23.08 17.99 -7.55
N ARG A 331 -22.36 16.92 -7.94
CA ARG A 331 -21.99 15.79 -7.08
C ARG A 331 -20.66 16.02 -6.38
N TYR A 332 -19.90 17.05 -6.76
CA TYR A 332 -18.59 17.32 -6.21
C TYR A 332 -18.57 18.70 -5.58
N PHE A 333 -17.98 18.78 -4.39
CA PHE A 333 -17.94 20.00 -3.61
C PHE A 333 -16.50 20.26 -3.16
N LEU A 334 -16.00 21.43 -3.51
CA LEU A 334 -14.80 21.99 -2.92
C LEU A 334 -15.15 22.49 -1.51
N VAL A 335 -14.41 21.99 -0.52
CA VAL A 335 -14.52 22.41 0.88
C VAL A 335 -13.44 23.43 1.16
N MET A 336 -13.85 24.58 1.68
CA MET A 336 -12.95 25.67 2.05
C MET A 336 -13.18 26.10 3.49
N ASN A 337 -12.17 26.68 4.11
CA ASN A 337 -12.35 27.40 5.37
C ASN A 337 -13.01 28.78 5.13
N LYS A 338 -13.28 29.54 6.20
CA LYS A 338 -13.86 30.90 6.13
C LYS A 338 -13.01 31.91 5.34
N ASN A 339 -11.71 31.62 5.15
CA ASN A 339 -10.78 32.43 4.37
C ASN A 339 -10.67 31.96 2.90
N TYR A 340 -11.52 31.04 2.45
CA TYR A 340 -11.53 30.47 1.10
C TYR A 340 -10.29 29.63 0.76
N ASN A 341 -9.54 29.16 1.75
CA ASN A 341 -8.45 28.20 1.51
C ASN A 341 -9.04 26.81 1.26
N THR A 342 -8.59 26.14 0.20
CA THR A 342 -8.96 24.75 -0.12
C THR A 342 -8.53 23.80 0.99
N LEU A 343 -9.47 23.10 1.62
CA LEU A 343 -9.22 22.06 2.60
C LEU A 343 -9.22 20.67 1.95
N ARG A 344 -10.26 20.37 1.17
CA ARG A 344 -10.46 19.08 0.50
C ARG A 344 -11.55 19.14 -0.56
N VAL A 345 -11.71 18.04 -1.30
CA VAL A 345 -12.86 17.81 -2.19
C VAL A 345 -13.72 16.69 -1.64
N LEU A 346 -15.03 16.89 -1.70
CA LEU A 346 -16.04 15.89 -1.33
C LEU A 346 -16.82 15.44 -2.56
N LYS A 347 -17.17 14.15 -2.58
CA LYS A 347 -18.21 13.60 -3.46
C LYS A 347 -19.49 13.41 -2.66
N PHE A 348 -20.56 14.08 -3.05
CA PHE A 348 -21.90 13.85 -2.51
C PHE A 348 -22.59 12.72 -3.25
N THR A 349 -23.13 11.77 -2.49
CA THR A 349 -23.97 10.69 -2.97
C THR A 349 -25.27 10.69 -2.19
N ARG A 350 -26.41 10.48 -2.86
CA ARG A 350 -27.73 10.51 -2.19
C ARG A 350 -27.82 9.58 -0.98
N ASN A 351 -27.14 8.44 -1.04
CA ASN A 351 -27.26 7.38 -0.04
C ASN A 351 -26.21 7.46 1.09
N HIS A 352 -25.09 8.17 0.90
CA HIS A 352 -24.02 8.24 1.91
C HIS A 352 -23.60 9.66 2.27
N GLY A 353 -24.34 10.66 1.80
CA GLY A 353 -23.95 12.05 1.96
C GLY A 353 -22.58 12.33 1.33
N TYR A 354 -21.77 13.11 2.03
CA TYR A 354 -20.44 13.52 1.57
C TYR A 354 -19.36 12.49 1.91
N ARG A 355 -18.49 12.21 0.94
CA ARG A 355 -17.28 11.40 1.13
C ARG A 355 -16.05 12.18 0.70
N ASN A 356 -14.95 12.04 1.45
CA ASN A 356 -13.67 12.63 1.08
C ASN A 356 -13.13 12.00 -0.20
N CYS A 357 -12.62 12.83 -1.10
CA CYS A 357 -11.84 12.38 -2.24
C CYS A 357 -10.37 12.23 -1.85
N LEU A 358 -9.67 11.32 -2.54
CA LEU A 358 -8.28 10.98 -2.23
C LEU A 358 -7.34 12.05 -2.76
N ARG A 359 -6.45 12.58 -1.91
CA ARG A 359 -5.39 13.51 -2.33
C ARG A 359 -4.30 12.73 -3.06
N LEU A 360 -3.95 13.13 -4.29
CA LEU A 360 -2.93 12.45 -5.09
C LEU A 360 -2.04 13.45 -5.84
N GLU A 361 -0.88 12.95 -6.26
CA GLU A 361 0.03 13.59 -7.21
C GLU A 361 0.11 12.70 -8.46
N ILE A 362 -0.19 13.27 -9.63
CA ILE A 362 -0.23 12.55 -10.91
C ILE A 362 0.77 13.20 -11.88
N LYS A 363 1.50 12.36 -12.61
CA LYS A 363 2.36 12.81 -13.71
C LYS A 363 1.49 13.01 -14.95
N MET A 364 1.38 14.24 -15.44
CA MET A 364 0.47 14.60 -16.55
C MET A 364 1.10 14.41 -17.93
N ASP A 365 2.43 14.52 -18.00
CA ASP A 365 3.16 14.47 -19.28
C ASP A 365 3.76 13.07 -19.47
N GLN A 366 2.93 12.04 -19.37
CA GLN A 366 3.33 10.66 -19.63
C GLN A 366 3.22 10.36 -21.12
N GLU A 367 4.19 9.64 -21.68
CA GLU A 367 4.09 9.20 -23.08
C GLU A 367 2.97 8.14 -23.20
N PRO A 368 2.05 8.29 -24.17
CA PRO A 368 1.02 7.29 -24.38
C PRO A 368 1.64 5.96 -24.81
N GLU A 369 0.96 4.88 -24.44
CA GLU A 369 1.32 3.55 -24.91
C GLU A 369 1.23 3.52 -26.44
N ASN A 370 2.30 3.07 -27.09
CA ASN A 370 2.46 3.07 -28.54
C ASN A 370 2.48 1.66 -29.15
N SER A 371 2.37 0.61 -28.31
CA SER A 371 2.44 -0.77 -28.78
C SER A 371 1.09 -1.30 -29.25
N ASP A 372 1.15 -2.26 -30.17
CA ASP A 372 0.02 -3.13 -30.48
C ASP A 372 -0.14 -4.21 -29.39
N PHE A 373 -1.37 -4.71 -29.24
CA PHE A 373 -1.73 -5.64 -28.18
C PHE A 373 -2.24 -6.97 -28.70
N ARG A 374 -1.84 -8.06 -28.04
CA ARG A 374 -2.41 -9.39 -28.27
C ARG A 374 -3.49 -9.68 -27.21
N CYS A 375 -4.75 -9.51 -27.60
CA CYS A 375 -5.90 -9.80 -26.76
C CYS A 375 -6.49 -11.16 -27.16
N GLY A 376 -6.31 -12.19 -26.34
CA GLY A 376 -6.64 -13.57 -26.71
C GLY A 376 -5.85 -13.99 -27.97
N ASN A 377 -6.56 -14.47 -28.99
CA ASN A 377 -5.97 -14.87 -30.28
C ASN A 377 -5.88 -13.72 -31.30
N GLN A 378 -6.21 -12.49 -30.90
CA GLN A 378 -6.32 -11.35 -31.80
C GLN A 378 -5.28 -10.28 -31.53
N ILE A 379 -4.75 -9.71 -32.61
CA ILE A 379 -3.93 -8.49 -32.56
C ILE A 379 -4.86 -7.28 -32.70
N VAL A 380 -4.77 -6.40 -31.71
CA VAL A 380 -5.49 -5.13 -31.62
C VAL A 380 -4.47 -4.01 -31.88
N PRO A 381 -4.59 -3.29 -33.01
CA PRO A 381 -3.72 -2.16 -33.31
C PRO A 381 -3.82 -1.05 -32.26
N ASN A 382 -2.70 -0.41 -31.96
CA ASN A 382 -2.63 0.74 -31.06
C ASN A 382 -3.58 1.87 -31.49
N GLU A 383 -3.70 2.10 -32.79
CA GLU A 383 -4.56 3.12 -33.38
C GLU A 383 -6.04 2.94 -33.00
N ASP A 384 -6.54 1.69 -33.02
CA ASP A 384 -7.90 1.35 -32.61
C ASP A 384 -8.12 1.68 -31.13
N LEU A 385 -7.15 1.34 -30.27
CA LEU A 385 -7.20 1.60 -28.83
C LEU A 385 -7.14 3.09 -28.51
N ARG A 386 -6.32 3.86 -29.22
CA ARG A 386 -6.25 5.32 -29.10
C ARG A 386 -7.59 5.96 -29.44
N ARG A 387 -8.22 5.54 -30.54
CA ARG A 387 -9.57 6.00 -30.92
C ARG A 387 -10.61 5.66 -29.84
N MET A 388 -10.54 4.47 -29.24
CA MET A 388 -11.40 4.09 -28.13
C MET A 388 -11.17 4.94 -26.87
N ALA A 389 -9.92 5.25 -26.54
CA ALA A 389 -9.57 6.12 -25.43
C ALA A 389 -10.07 7.56 -25.64
N GLU A 390 -9.95 8.12 -26.84
CA GLU A 390 -10.46 9.46 -27.18
C GLU A 390 -12.00 9.54 -27.08
N ILE A 391 -12.71 8.52 -27.57
CA ILE A 391 -14.16 8.43 -27.43
C ILE A 391 -14.55 8.35 -25.94
N ALA A 392 -13.88 7.49 -25.18
CA ALA A 392 -14.10 7.35 -23.75
C ALA A 392 -13.84 8.68 -23.02
N CYS A 393 -12.75 9.37 -23.32
CA CYS A 393 -12.41 10.66 -22.74
C CYS A 393 -13.50 11.72 -22.99
N ARG A 394 -14.01 11.80 -24.23
CA ARG A 394 -15.11 12.70 -24.56
C ARG A 394 -16.37 12.34 -23.77
N GLN A 395 -16.76 11.06 -23.76
CA GLN A 395 -17.91 10.57 -22.99
C GLN A 395 -17.75 10.79 -21.48
N ALA A 396 -16.52 10.78 -20.97
CA ALA A 396 -16.24 10.99 -19.57
C ALA A 396 -16.73 12.35 -19.06
N ARG A 397 -16.80 13.34 -19.96
CA ARG A 397 -17.29 14.69 -19.71
C ARG A 397 -18.83 14.78 -19.72
N TYR A 398 -19.51 13.87 -20.41
CA TYR A 398 -20.96 13.93 -20.67
C TYR A 398 -21.70 12.78 -19.99
N HIS A 399 -21.68 12.71 -18.65
CA HIS A 399 -22.47 11.77 -17.81
C HIS A 399 -22.69 10.34 -18.37
N GLY A 400 -21.77 9.84 -19.20
CA GLY A 400 -21.94 8.60 -19.93
C GLY A 400 -21.74 7.40 -19.02
N LYS A 401 -22.28 6.25 -19.42
CA LYS A 401 -21.99 4.95 -18.77
C LYS A 401 -20.50 4.61 -18.82
N ASN A 402 -19.80 5.14 -19.83
CA ASN A 402 -18.37 4.95 -20.04
C ASN A 402 -17.64 6.30 -19.95
N PRO A 403 -16.35 6.27 -19.58
CA PRO A 403 -15.59 5.08 -19.20
C PRO A 403 -16.04 4.52 -17.84
N LYS A 404 -15.64 3.30 -17.50
CA LYS A 404 -15.80 2.70 -16.17
C LYS A 404 -14.53 2.92 -15.36
N ILE A 405 -14.59 2.86 -14.03
CA ILE A 405 -13.40 2.88 -13.18
C ILE A 405 -12.74 1.50 -13.26
N TYR A 406 -11.43 1.49 -13.50
CA TYR A 406 -10.62 0.27 -13.49
C TYR A 406 -10.11 0.02 -12.07
N LYS A 407 -10.32 -1.19 -11.55
CA LYS A 407 -9.60 -1.70 -10.37
C LYS A 407 -8.87 -2.96 -10.77
N GLY A 408 -7.54 -2.92 -10.72
CA GLY A 408 -6.69 -4.02 -11.13
C GLY A 408 -5.21 -3.63 -11.15
N PRO A 409 -4.37 -4.44 -11.77
CA PRO A 409 -2.92 -4.22 -11.81
C PRO A 409 -2.51 -2.94 -12.54
N SER A 410 -1.43 -2.30 -12.10
CA SER A 410 -0.89 -1.07 -12.71
C SER A 410 -0.30 -1.31 -14.10
N PHE A 411 -0.37 -0.33 -14.98
CA PHE A 411 0.32 -0.30 -16.28
C PHE A 411 1.65 0.46 -16.16
N ASP A 412 2.47 0.49 -17.22
CA ASP A 412 3.72 1.28 -17.24
C ASP A 412 3.43 2.78 -17.13
N ILE A 413 2.27 3.22 -17.64
CA ILE A 413 1.72 4.55 -17.39
C ILE A 413 1.03 4.54 -16.03
N LEU A 414 1.37 5.49 -15.17
CA LEU A 414 0.80 5.63 -13.84
C LEU A 414 -0.67 6.02 -13.91
N GLY A 415 -1.49 5.27 -13.17
CA GLY A 415 -2.92 5.53 -12.99
C GLY A 415 -3.18 6.73 -12.08
N PRO A 416 -4.44 6.96 -11.69
CA PRO A 416 -5.63 6.10 -11.78
C PRO A 416 -6.11 5.79 -13.22
N TYR A 417 -6.82 4.67 -13.38
CA TYR A 417 -7.24 4.15 -14.67
C TYR A 417 -8.76 4.08 -14.85
N LEU A 418 -9.15 4.15 -16.11
CA LEU A 418 -10.51 4.11 -16.62
C LEU A 418 -10.58 3.08 -17.77
N LEU A 419 -11.74 2.45 -17.94
CA LEU A 419 -12.03 1.48 -19.00
C LEU A 419 -12.97 2.07 -20.04
N SER A 420 -12.59 2.01 -21.30
CA SER A 420 -13.46 2.39 -22.41
C SER A 420 -14.70 1.50 -22.52
N GLN A 421 -15.58 1.81 -23.48
CA GLN A 421 -16.59 0.85 -23.93
C GLN A 421 -15.93 -0.42 -24.50
N THR A 422 -16.63 -1.55 -24.42
CA THR A 422 -16.19 -2.82 -25.01
C THR A 422 -16.31 -2.79 -26.52
N ALA A 423 -15.25 -3.19 -27.21
CA ALA A 423 -15.24 -3.46 -28.63
C ALA A 423 -15.09 -4.98 -28.85
N THR A 424 -15.64 -5.48 -29.95
CA THR A 424 -15.54 -6.89 -30.33
C THR A 424 -15.03 -6.98 -31.75
N LYS A 425 -13.98 -7.77 -31.97
CA LYS A 425 -13.46 -8.07 -33.30
C LYS A 425 -13.70 -9.55 -33.59
N ARG A 426 -14.26 -9.86 -34.77
CA ARG A 426 -14.65 -11.22 -35.17
C ARG A 426 -13.67 -11.74 -36.23
N LYS A 427 -13.09 -12.93 -36.02
CA LYS A 427 -12.25 -13.61 -37.02
C LYS A 427 -12.61 -15.10 -37.03
N ARG A 428 -13.17 -15.59 -38.16
CA ARG A 428 -13.46 -17.01 -38.44
C ARG A 428 -13.85 -17.84 -37.20
N GLY A 429 -14.97 -17.50 -36.57
CA GLY A 429 -15.53 -18.27 -35.46
C GLY A 429 -15.02 -17.90 -34.06
N ASP A 430 -13.97 -17.08 -33.93
CA ASP A 430 -13.49 -16.55 -32.65
C ASP A 430 -13.84 -15.05 -32.54
N SER A 431 -14.44 -14.65 -31.41
CA SER A 431 -14.77 -13.27 -31.09
C SER A 431 -14.17 -12.89 -29.75
N THR A 432 -13.17 -12.01 -29.76
CA THR A 432 -12.58 -11.47 -28.54
C THR A 432 -13.14 -10.09 -28.26
N ALA A 433 -13.71 -9.91 -27.08
CA ALA A 433 -14.16 -8.62 -26.57
C ALA A 433 -13.01 -7.96 -25.80
N TYR A 434 -12.69 -6.71 -26.12
CA TYR A 434 -11.60 -5.96 -25.50
C TYR A 434 -12.00 -4.51 -25.17
N GLN A 435 -11.23 -3.87 -24.30
CA GLN A 435 -11.40 -2.49 -23.86
C GLN A 435 -10.03 -1.81 -23.80
N ALA A 436 -10.00 -0.53 -24.14
CA ALA A 436 -8.85 0.33 -23.88
C ALA A 436 -8.83 0.72 -22.39
N VAL A 437 -7.65 0.68 -21.79
CA VAL A 437 -7.38 1.26 -20.47
C VAL A 437 -6.73 2.60 -20.67
N LEU A 438 -7.31 3.65 -20.09
CA LEU A 438 -6.82 5.01 -20.19
C LEU A 438 -6.68 5.62 -18.80
N THR A 439 -5.77 6.57 -18.64
CA THR A 439 -5.63 7.37 -17.43
C THR A 439 -6.68 8.48 -17.36
N HIS A 440 -6.75 9.19 -16.23
CA HIS A 440 -7.72 10.27 -16.02
C HIS A 440 -7.47 11.54 -16.87
N ASP A 441 -6.24 11.73 -17.35
CA ASP A 441 -5.85 12.73 -18.34
C ASP A 441 -5.99 12.22 -19.79
N CYS A 442 -6.66 11.09 -19.97
CA CYS A 442 -7.03 10.51 -21.26
C CYS A 442 -5.88 9.96 -22.10
N ILE A 443 -4.80 9.53 -21.45
CA ILE A 443 -3.66 8.87 -22.09
C ILE A 443 -3.95 7.37 -22.15
N LEU A 444 -3.69 6.73 -23.29
CA LEU A 444 -3.83 5.28 -23.43
C LEU A 444 -2.74 4.59 -22.60
N ALA A 445 -3.14 3.79 -21.61
CA ALA A 445 -2.25 3.02 -20.75
C ALA A 445 -2.07 1.55 -21.18
N GLY A 446 -3.03 1.00 -21.92
CA GLY A 446 -2.96 -0.36 -22.46
C GLY A 446 -4.33 -0.93 -22.83
N ALA A 447 -4.44 -2.26 -22.84
CA ALA A 447 -5.68 -2.95 -23.18
C ALA A 447 -6.00 -4.12 -22.22
N VAL A 448 -7.29 -4.41 -22.09
CA VAL A 448 -7.81 -5.60 -21.41
C VAL A 448 -8.80 -6.33 -22.29
N PHE A 449 -8.97 -7.63 -22.07
CA PHE A 449 -9.96 -8.45 -22.77
C PHE A 449 -10.77 -9.32 -21.82
N SER A 450 -11.98 -9.64 -22.24
CA SER A 450 -12.91 -10.48 -21.50
C SER A 450 -12.54 -11.95 -21.64
N THR A 451 -12.52 -12.64 -20.50
CA THR A 451 -12.42 -14.09 -20.37
C THR A 451 -13.63 -14.63 -19.61
N ASP A 452 -13.77 -15.94 -19.55
CA ASP A 452 -14.71 -16.65 -18.68
C ASP A 452 -14.58 -16.26 -17.20
N LYS A 453 -13.36 -15.93 -16.75
CA LYS A 453 -13.03 -15.56 -15.36
C LYS A 453 -13.03 -14.03 -15.09
N GLY A 454 -13.43 -13.22 -16.06
CA GLY A 454 -13.44 -11.76 -15.96
C GLY A 454 -12.43 -11.09 -16.90
N LEU A 455 -11.95 -9.89 -16.56
CA LEU A 455 -11.04 -9.13 -17.42
C LEU A 455 -9.57 -9.53 -17.16
N LYS A 456 -8.78 -9.63 -18.24
CA LYS A 456 -7.32 -9.85 -18.19
C LYS A 456 -6.61 -8.79 -19.02
N LYS A 457 -5.37 -8.43 -18.65
CA LYS A 457 -4.51 -7.56 -19.48
C LYS A 457 -4.16 -8.24 -20.80
N CYS A 458 -4.10 -7.47 -21.86
CA CYS A 458 -3.47 -7.91 -23.10
C CYS A 458 -1.96 -7.67 -23.02
N PRO A 459 -1.10 -8.67 -23.30
CA PRO A 459 0.32 -8.42 -23.55
C PRO A 459 0.52 -7.60 -24.82
N ARG A 460 1.64 -6.90 -24.91
CA ARG A 460 2.13 -6.28 -26.15
C ARG A 460 2.50 -7.36 -27.16
N VAL A 461 2.50 -7.02 -28.44
CA VAL A 461 2.88 -7.97 -29.51
C VAL A 461 4.32 -8.47 -29.38
N ASP A 462 5.22 -7.67 -28.78
CA ASP A 462 6.61 -8.04 -28.48
C ASP A 462 6.75 -9.08 -27.34
N GLY A 463 5.66 -9.45 -26.68
CA GLY A 463 5.61 -10.42 -25.59
C GLY A 463 5.71 -9.82 -24.19
N SER A 464 6.04 -8.53 -24.04
CA SER A 464 6.04 -7.85 -22.75
C SER A 464 4.60 -7.55 -22.28
N THR A 465 4.39 -7.41 -20.97
CA THR A 465 3.09 -7.02 -20.40
C THR A 465 3.25 -5.67 -19.70
N PRO A 466 2.49 -4.62 -20.08
CA PRO A 466 2.66 -3.32 -19.46
C PRO A 466 2.36 -3.39 -17.96
N GLY A 467 3.28 -2.88 -17.15
CA GLY A 467 3.22 -2.91 -15.69
C GLY A 467 3.25 -4.31 -15.10
N SER A 468 3.91 -5.26 -15.78
CA SER A 468 4.11 -6.66 -15.40
C SER A 468 2.87 -7.55 -15.40
N TYR A 469 3.11 -8.87 -15.40
CA TYR A 469 2.07 -9.87 -15.22
C TYR A 469 1.50 -9.79 -13.81
N SER A 470 0.19 -9.94 -13.68
CA SER A 470 -0.45 -9.98 -12.37
C SER A 470 -1.65 -10.91 -12.40
N GLU A 471 -1.76 -11.71 -11.36
CA GLU A 471 -2.89 -12.63 -11.14
C GLU A 471 -4.13 -11.94 -10.58
N TYR A 472 -4.01 -10.68 -10.11
CA TYR A 472 -5.15 -9.94 -9.56
C TYR A 472 -6.28 -9.76 -10.59
N GLN A 473 -7.50 -10.09 -10.17
CA GLN A 473 -8.69 -9.96 -10.99
C GLN A 473 -8.98 -8.49 -11.29
N ILE A 474 -9.20 -8.18 -12.57
CA ILE A 474 -9.56 -6.84 -13.00
C ILE A 474 -11.08 -6.66 -12.89
N THR A 475 -11.49 -5.63 -12.15
CA THR A 475 -12.90 -5.28 -11.96
C THR A 475 -13.20 -3.94 -12.64
N ALA A 476 -14.25 -3.94 -13.46
CA ALA A 476 -14.79 -2.73 -14.08
C ALA A 476 -15.94 -2.18 -13.24
N LEU A 477 -15.77 -1.01 -12.65
CA LEU A 477 -16.77 -0.39 -11.79
C LEU A 477 -17.53 0.72 -12.51
N PRO A 478 -18.86 0.81 -12.37
CA PRO A 478 -19.60 1.93 -12.92
C PRO A 478 -19.15 3.24 -12.26
N ARG A 479 -19.05 4.33 -13.04
CA ARG A 479 -18.70 5.66 -12.52
C ARG A 479 -19.75 6.24 -11.57
N ASP A 480 -21.01 5.79 -11.65
CA ASP A 480 -22.02 5.97 -10.59
C ASP A 480 -23.29 5.16 -10.91
N PHE A 481 -23.75 4.34 -9.95
CA PHE A 481 -25.13 3.90 -9.62
C PHE A 481 -25.20 2.54 -8.89
N MET A 482 -24.15 1.71 -8.90
CA MET A 482 -24.26 0.33 -8.37
C MET A 482 -23.05 -0.19 -7.57
N HIS A 483 -21.94 0.54 -7.42
CA HIS A 483 -20.78 0.03 -6.64
C HIS A 483 -21.12 -0.16 -5.15
N VAL A 484 -22.21 0.46 -4.68
CA VAL A 484 -22.73 0.35 -3.31
C VAL A 484 -23.83 -0.72 -3.17
N ARG A 485 -24.63 -0.96 -4.21
CA ARG A 485 -25.81 -1.84 -4.11
C ARG A 485 -25.41 -3.29 -3.83
N ALA A 486 -24.29 -3.75 -4.40
CA ALA A 486 -23.71 -5.06 -4.10
C ALA A 486 -23.08 -5.17 -2.71
N ILE A 487 -22.77 -4.04 -2.05
CA ILE A 487 -22.28 -4.00 -0.67
C ILE A 487 -23.44 -3.88 0.34
N TYR A 488 -24.62 -3.38 -0.08
CA TYR A 488 -25.74 -3.06 0.83
C TYR A 488 -27.08 -3.77 0.56
N GLU A 489 -27.24 -4.59 -0.48
CA GLU A 489 -28.45 -5.43 -0.64
C GLU A 489 -28.57 -6.58 0.39
N LYS A 490 -27.67 -6.64 1.39
CA LYS A 490 -27.86 -7.45 2.61
C LYS A 490 -28.43 -6.69 3.82
N VAL A 491 -28.72 -5.39 3.73
CA VAL A 491 -29.10 -4.57 4.90
C VAL A 491 -30.47 -3.88 4.76
N SER A 492 -31.37 -4.35 3.90
CA SER A 492 -32.77 -3.88 3.97
C SER A 492 -33.76 -4.82 3.28
N LYS A 493 -34.22 -5.82 4.05
CA LYS A 493 -35.65 -6.13 4.12
C LYS A 493 -36.09 -5.90 5.56
N PRO A 494 -37.27 -5.28 5.77
CA PRO A 494 -37.76 -4.83 7.07
C PRO A 494 -37.90 -5.96 8.08
#